data_AF-A0A350X881-F1
#
_entry.id   AF-A0A350X881-F1
#
_cell.length_a   1.000
_cell.length_b   1.000
_cell.length_c   1.000
_cell.angle_alpha   90.00
_cell.angle_beta   90.00
_cell.angle_gamma   90.00
#
_symmetry.space_group_name_H-M   'P 1'
#
loop_
_entity.id
_entity.type
_entity.pdbx_description
1 polymer ?
#
loop_
_entity_poly.entity_id
_entity_poly.type
_entity_poly.pdbx_seq_one_letter_code
_entity_poly.pdbx_strand_id
1 'polypeptide(L)'
;MKEIPVNLVQELRQKTGAGMMNCKKALQQTNGNITKATEWLRQNNIGFTPTKLSSATEGIIGYYIHTGSQVGVLIEVNCETDFVARSEEFQNLVRNIAMQVAACPNVEYVKVANIPSEIVEKEKQIEMGRDDLKNKPENI
;
A
#
# COMPACT_ATOMS: atom_id res chain seq x y z
N MET A 1 25.58 14.15 21.44
CA MET A 1 24.62 13.26 20.76
C MET A 1 25.01 11.83 21.06
N LYS A 2 24.09 10.97 21.51
CA LYS A 2 24.40 9.55 21.75
C LYS A 2 24.73 8.90 20.40
N GLU A 3 25.91 8.30 20.31
CA GLU A 3 26.34 7.62 19.10
C GLU A 3 25.54 6.31 18.96
N ILE A 4 24.75 6.19 17.89
CA ILE A 4 23.99 4.97 17.61
C ILE A 4 24.91 4.00 16.86
N PRO A 5 25.12 2.78 17.36
CA PRO A 5 26.03 1.85 16.71
C PRO A 5 25.45 1.36 15.38
N VAL A 6 26.34 1.17 14.40
CA VAL A 6 25.98 0.92 12.99
C VAL A 6 25.19 -0.38 12.81
N ASN A 7 25.52 -1.40 13.60
CA ASN A 7 24.81 -2.69 13.62
C ASN A 7 23.31 -2.53 13.95
N LEU A 8 22.97 -1.62 14.87
CA LEU A 8 21.61 -1.37 15.31
C LEU A 8 20.79 -0.67 14.21
N VAL A 9 21.44 0.23 13.47
CA VAL A 9 20.84 0.89 12.29
C VAL A 9 20.59 -0.14 11.18
N GLN A 10 21.54 -1.06 10.95
CA GLN A 10 21.38 -2.14 9.98
C GLN A 10 20.25 -3.10 10.37
N GLU A 11 20.15 -3.48 11.65
CA GLU A 11 19.08 -4.34 12.15
C GLU A 11 17.70 -3.70 11.94
N LEU A 12 17.54 -2.42 12.31
CA LEU A 12 16.29 -1.71 12.11
C LEU A 12 15.93 -1.58 10.62
N ARG A 13 16.93 -1.32 9.76
CA ARG A 13 16.73 -1.27 8.31
C ARG A 13 16.27 -2.61 7.75
N GLN A 14 16.89 -3.72 8.15
CA GLN A 14 16.47 -5.05 7.71
C GLN A 14 15.03 -5.37 8.13
N LYS A 15 14.62 -4.96 9.34
CA LYS A 15 13.25 -5.18 9.83
C LYS A 15 12.18 -4.30 9.16
N THR A 16 12.55 -3.11 8.69
CA THR A 16 11.57 -2.08 8.28
C THR A 16 11.64 -1.69 6.81
N GLY A 17 12.74 -1.97 6.12
CA GLY A 17 13.01 -1.49 4.76
C GLY A 17 13.30 0.02 4.67
N ALA A 18 13.26 0.77 5.78
CA ALA A 18 13.44 2.22 5.75
C ALA A 18 14.88 2.63 5.40
N GLY A 19 15.02 3.81 4.79
CA GLY A 19 16.33 4.36 4.40
C GLY A 19 17.29 4.53 5.59
N MET A 20 18.59 4.37 5.36
CA MET A 20 19.62 4.32 6.41
C MET A 20 19.59 5.52 7.37
N MET A 21 19.39 6.73 6.83
CA MET A 21 19.33 7.95 7.64
C MET A 21 18.06 8.03 8.49
N ASN A 22 16.95 7.49 7.99
CA ASN A 22 15.68 7.43 8.72
C ASN A 22 15.77 6.46 9.89
N CYS A 23 16.36 5.27 9.68
CA CYS A 23 16.62 4.32 10.76
C CYS A 23 17.54 4.92 11.84
N LYS A 24 18.60 5.63 11.44
CA LYS A 24 19.51 6.30 12.37
C LYS A 24 18.77 7.39 13.18
N LYS A 25 17.95 8.22 12.52
CA LYS A 25 17.15 9.26 13.18
C LYS A 25 16.14 8.66 14.16
N ALA A 26 15.44 7.59 13.76
CA ALA A 26 14.49 6.90 14.62
C ALA A 26 15.17 6.36 15.89
N LEU A 27 16.33 5.71 15.74
CA LEU A 27 17.09 5.19 16.88
C LEU A 27 17.65 6.30 17.79
N GLN A 28 17.97 7.46 17.25
CA GLN A 28 18.35 8.62 18.07
C GLN A 28 17.18 9.14 18.91
N GLN A 29 15.97 9.18 18.36
CA GLN A 29 14.78 9.65 19.07
C GLN A 29 14.27 8.64 20.10
N THR A 30 14.52 7.35 19.89
CA THR A 30 14.05 6.28 20.78
C THR A 30 15.14 5.67 21.65
N ASN A 31 16.30 6.35 21.75
CA ASN A 31 17.44 5.94 22.56
C ASN A 31 17.94 4.52 22.25
N GLY A 32 17.93 4.13 20.98
CA GLY A 32 18.40 2.82 20.51
C GLY A 32 17.40 1.67 20.74
N ASN A 33 16.18 1.95 21.16
CA ASN A 33 15.16 0.90 21.30
C ASN A 33 14.54 0.59 19.92
N ILE A 34 14.78 -0.62 19.42
CA ILE A 34 14.31 -1.10 18.10
C ILE A 34 12.78 -1.09 17.99
N THR A 35 12.06 -1.57 18.99
CA THR A 35 10.59 -1.63 18.97
C THR A 35 10.00 -0.23 18.90
N LYS A 36 10.44 0.66 19.79
CA LYS A 36 10.03 2.06 19.77
C LYS A 36 10.45 2.77 18.49
N ALA A 37 11.64 2.46 17.94
CA ALA A 37 12.09 3.05 16.67
C ALA A 37 11.20 2.63 15.51
N THR A 38 10.74 1.37 15.51
CA THR A 38 9.81 0.85 14.50
C THR A 38 8.45 1.56 14.58
N GLU A 39 7.92 1.74 15.79
CA GLU A 39 6.70 2.53 16.03
C GLU A 39 6.88 3.99 15.62
N TRP A 40 8.01 4.59 15.94
CA TRP A 40 8.34 5.96 15.58
C TRP A 40 8.41 6.15 14.06
N LEU A 41 9.03 5.22 13.33
CA LEU A 41 9.06 5.23 11.85
C LEU A 41 7.65 5.17 11.27
N ARG A 42 6.77 4.31 11.82
CA ARG A 42 5.36 4.22 11.41
C ARG A 42 4.59 5.50 11.71
N GLN A 43 4.68 6.04 12.93
CA GLN A 43 3.98 7.25 13.34
C GLN A 43 4.34 8.48 12.50
N ASN A 44 5.61 8.59 12.11
CA ASN A 44 6.08 9.73 11.34
C ASN A 44 5.91 9.53 9.81
N ASN A 45 5.43 8.38 9.35
CA ASN A 45 5.40 8.00 7.93
C ASN A 45 6.77 8.13 7.23
N ILE A 46 7.89 8.12 7.97
CA ILE A 46 9.23 8.33 7.44
C ILE A 46 9.78 6.97 7.02
N GLY A 47 9.95 6.76 5.70
CA GLY A 47 10.29 5.46 5.11
C GLY A 47 9.09 4.74 4.46
N PHE A 48 7.87 5.24 4.69
CA PHE A 48 6.64 4.86 4.00
C PHE A 48 6.01 6.04 3.24
N THR A 49 6.72 7.15 3.13
CA THR A 49 6.23 8.34 2.42
C THR A 49 6.29 8.05 0.93
N PRO A 50 5.19 8.15 0.17
CA PRO A 50 5.26 8.16 -1.28
C PRO A 50 5.98 9.46 -1.64
N THR A 51 7.29 9.36 -1.90
CA THR A 51 8.03 10.39 -2.60
C THR A 51 7.17 10.73 -3.82
N LYS A 52 6.82 12.01 -3.96
CA LYS A 52 6.05 12.60 -5.07
C LYS A 52 6.16 11.69 -6.28
N LEU A 53 5.09 10.93 -6.60
CA LEU A 53 5.13 9.82 -7.57
C LEU A 53 6.00 10.25 -8.74
N SER A 54 7.23 9.77 -8.76
CA SER A 54 8.05 9.82 -9.95
C SER A 54 7.22 9.11 -11.01
N SER A 55 7.35 9.52 -12.27
CA SER A 55 6.68 8.81 -13.34
C SER A 55 7.24 7.38 -13.39
N ALA A 56 6.56 6.45 -12.72
CA ALA A 56 6.83 5.03 -12.75
C ALA A 56 6.50 4.56 -14.17
N THR A 57 7.51 4.62 -15.04
CA THR A 57 7.39 4.35 -16.48
C THR A 57 7.78 2.93 -16.83
N GLU A 58 8.45 2.24 -15.91
CA GLU A 58 8.79 0.81 -16.01
C GLU A 58 7.77 -0.03 -15.23
N GLY A 59 7.82 -1.35 -15.39
CA GLY A 59 6.89 -2.26 -14.72
C GLY A 59 6.77 -3.60 -15.42
N ILE A 60 5.79 -4.40 -14.99
CA ILE A 60 5.43 -5.64 -15.67
C ILE A 60 3.90 -5.77 -15.80
N ILE A 61 3.48 -6.47 -16.85
CA ILE A 61 2.14 -7.04 -16.94
C ILE A 61 2.18 -8.42 -16.29
N GLY A 62 1.51 -8.56 -15.15
CA GLY A 62 1.33 -9.83 -14.48
C GLY A 62 0.04 -10.51 -14.89
N TYR A 63 0.01 -11.82 -14.73
CA TYR A 63 -1.21 -12.59 -14.95
C TYR A 63 -1.37 -13.68 -13.88
N TYR A 64 -2.61 -14.05 -13.64
CA TYR A 64 -2.96 -15.20 -12.82
C TYR A 64 -4.14 -15.94 -13.44
N ILE A 65 -4.02 -17.26 -13.56
CA ILE A 65 -5.08 -18.15 -14.00
C ILE A 65 -5.45 -19.01 -12.80
N HIS A 66 -6.70 -18.90 -12.34
CA HIS A 66 -7.19 -19.69 -11.22
C HIS A 66 -7.33 -21.17 -11.62
N THR A 67 -7.30 -22.06 -10.63
CA THR A 67 -7.44 -23.50 -10.86
C THR A 67 -8.72 -23.81 -11.62
N GLY A 68 -8.62 -24.66 -12.64
CA GLY A 68 -9.73 -24.99 -13.54
C GLY A 68 -9.90 -24.02 -14.72
N SER A 69 -9.02 -23.01 -14.88
CA SER A 69 -8.94 -22.12 -16.04
C SER A 69 -10.22 -21.34 -16.38
N GLN A 70 -11.11 -21.15 -15.40
CA GLN A 70 -12.36 -20.41 -15.57
C GLN A 70 -12.22 -18.91 -15.28
N VAL A 71 -11.19 -18.52 -14.51
CA VAL A 71 -10.92 -17.14 -14.14
C VAL A 71 -9.48 -16.80 -14.49
N GLY A 72 -9.30 -15.76 -15.30
CA GLY A 72 -8.01 -15.21 -15.68
C GLY A 72 -7.96 -13.72 -15.34
N VAL A 73 -6.84 -13.28 -14.77
CA VAL A 73 -6.61 -11.88 -14.41
C VAL A 73 -5.34 -11.40 -15.10
N LEU A 74 -5.40 -10.19 -15.64
CA LEU A 74 -4.25 -9.41 -16.09
C LEU A 74 -4.15 -8.15 -15.24
N ILE A 75 -2.94 -7.80 -14.81
CA ILE A 75 -2.67 -6.57 -14.08
C ILE A 75 -1.41 -5.90 -14.61
N GLU A 76 -1.41 -4.57 -14.62
CA GLU A 76 -0.21 -3.77 -14.81
C GLU A 76 0.25 -3.25 -13.45
N VAL A 77 1.53 -3.44 -13.13
CA VAL A 77 2.14 -2.87 -11.94
C VAL A 77 3.42 -2.15 -12.33
N ASN A 78 3.40 -0.84 -12.18
CA ASN A 78 4.52 0.04 -12.53
C ASN A 78 5.52 0.18 -11.37
N CYS A 79 6.78 0.41 -11.72
CA CYS A 79 7.87 0.74 -10.82
C CYS A 79 8.83 1.75 -11.50
N GLU A 80 9.84 2.21 -10.76
CA GLU A 80 10.73 3.26 -11.26
C GLU A 80 11.79 2.76 -12.25
N THR A 81 12.21 1.49 -12.13
CA THR A 81 13.33 0.94 -12.93
C THR A 81 13.06 -0.51 -13.32
N ASP A 82 13.59 -0.92 -14.47
CA ASP A 82 13.52 -2.29 -14.96
C ASP A 82 14.23 -3.29 -14.04
N PHE A 83 15.27 -2.86 -13.32
CA PHE A 83 15.93 -3.66 -12.29
C PHE A 83 14.97 -4.12 -11.18
N VAL A 84 14.08 -3.22 -10.73
CA VAL A 84 13.04 -3.58 -9.75
C VAL A 84 12.02 -4.51 -10.39
N ALA A 85 11.57 -4.20 -11.61
CA ALA A 85 10.61 -5.01 -12.37
C ALA A 85 11.05 -6.48 -12.50
N ARG A 86 12.36 -6.72 -12.64
CA ARG A 86 12.97 -8.05 -12.79
C ARG A 86 13.22 -8.77 -11.47
N SER A 87 13.15 -8.10 -10.33
CA SER A 87 13.40 -8.75 -9.04
C SER A 87 12.33 -9.79 -8.70
N GLU A 88 12.73 -10.90 -8.07
CA GLU A 88 11.79 -11.95 -7.65
C GLU A 88 10.74 -11.42 -6.67
N GLU A 89 11.13 -10.53 -5.77
CA GLU A 89 10.23 -9.90 -4.79
C GLU A 89 9.12 -9.11 -5.49
N PHE A 90 9.45 -8.33 -6.52
CA PHE A 90 8.46 -7.58 -7.29
C PHE A 90 7.55 -8.49 -8.10
N GLN A 91 8.10 -9.50 -8.80
CA GLN A 91 7.29 -10.47 -9.53
C GLN A 91 6.32 -11.24 -8.63
N ASN A 92 6.76 -11.61 -7.42
CA ASN A 92 5.91 -12.24 -6.41
C ASN A 92 4.80 -11.30 -5.91
N LEU A 93 5.11 -10.02 -5.69
CA LEU A 93 4.11 -9.01 -5.36
C LEU A 93 3.03 -8.93 -6.44
N VAL A 94 3.42 -8.79 -7.71
CA VAL A 94 2.49 -8.72 -8.84
C VAL A 94 1.62 -9.98 -8.91
N ARG A 95 2.21 -11.18 -8.79
CA ARG A 95 1.43 -12.43 -8.76
C ARG A 95 0.41 -12.45 -7.62
N ASN A 96 0.79 -12.02 -6.42
CA ASN A 96 -0.10 -11.98 -5.26
C ASN A 96 -1.25 -10.98 -5.45
N ILE A 97 -0.98 -9.82 -6.07
CA ILE A 97 -2.03 -8.86 -6.43
C ILE A 97 -3.01 -9.49 -7.43
N ALA A 98 -2.51 -10.16 -8.47
CA ALA A 98 -3.36 -10.80 -9.48
C ALA A 98 -4.25 -11.89 -8.87
N MET A 99 -3.70 -12.67 -7.93
CA MET A 99 -4.46 -13.65 -7.14
C MET A 99 -5.55 -12.99 -6.28
N GLN A 100 -5.24 -11.87 -5.62
CA GLN A 100 -6.21 -11.14 -4.82
C GLN A 100 -7.37 -10.60 -5.68
N VAL A 101 -7.07 -10.06 -6.85
CA VAL A 101 -8.10 -9.60 -7.80
C VAL A 101 -8.99 -10.77 -8.25
N ALA A 102 -8.39 -11.94 -8.55
CA ALA A 102 -9.17 -13.12 -8.90
C ALA A 102 -10.10 -13.59 -7.77
N ALA A 103 -9.69 -13.41 -6.51
CA ALA A 103 -10.49 -13.74 -5.33
C ALA A 103 -11.54 -12.67 -4.97
N CYS A 104 -11.44 -11.47 -5.53
CA CYS A 104 -12.34 -10.34 -5.27
C CYS A 104 -13.03 -9.88 -6.57
N PRO A 105 -13.96 -10.69 -7.13
CA PRO A 105 -14.56 -10.43 -8.44
C PRO A 105 -15.41 -9.14 -8.50
N ASN A 106 -15.78 -8.57 -7.35
CA ASN A 106 -16.60 -7.36 -7.26
C ASN A 106 -15.76 -6.06 -7.27
N VAL A 107 -14.44 -6.14 -7.36
CA VAL A 107 -13.57 -4.95 -7.42
C VAL A 107 -13.57 -4.40 -8.84
N GLU A 108 -14.19 -3.24 -9.02
CA GLU A 108 -14.30 -2.59 -10.33
C GLU A 108 -13.27 -1.47 -10.56
N TYR A 109 -12.75 -0.87 -9.48
CA TYR A 109 -11.90 0.32 -9.54
C TYR A 109 -10.61 0.13 -8.75
N VAL A 110 -9.50 0.61 -9.29
CA VAL A 110 -8.17 0.54 -8.65
C VAL A 110 -8.03 1.56 -7.51
N LYS A 111 -8.74 2.69 -7.60
CA LYS A 111 -8.71 3.79 -6.62
C LYS A 111 -10.12 4.36 -6.44
N VAL A 112 -10.40 4.87 -5.25
CA VAL A 112 -11.69 5.52 -4.91
C VAL A 112 -11.99 6.71 -5.84
N ALA A 113 -10.96 7.49 -6.20
CA ALA A 113 -11.11 8.63 -7.10
C ALA A 113 -11.48 8.25 -8.55
N ASN A 114 -11.34 6.97 -8.92
CA ASN A 114 -11.72 6.48 -10.24
C ASN A 114 -13.20 6.08 -10.30
N ILE A 115 -13.92 6.08 -9.17
CA ILE A 115 -15.35 5.80 -9.14
C ILE A 115 -16.09 7.00 -9.73
N PRO A 116 -16.91 6.83 -10.79
CA PRO A 116 -17.72 7.90 -11.36
C PRO A 116 -18.61 8.56 -10.30
N SER A 117 -18.70 9.89 -10.32
CA SER A 117 -19.49 10.66 -9.35
C SER A 117 -20.96 10.23 -9.35
N GLU A 118 -21.49 9.91 -10.55
CA GLU A 118 -22.85 9.42 -10.75
C GLU A 118 -23.15 8.16 -9.94
N ILE A 119 -22.19 7.22 -9.85
CA ILE A 119 -22.32 6.00 -9.04
C ILE A 119 -22.33 6.36 -7.56
N VAL A 120 -21.40 7.23 -7.14
CA VAL A 120 -21.31 7.68 -5.75
C VAL A 120 -22.60 8.38 -5.30
N GLU A 121 -23.12 9.27 -6.13
CA GLU A 121 -24.35 10.03 -5.87
C GLU A 121 -25.58 9.13 -5.83
N LYS A 122 -25.68 8.18 -6.76
CA LYS A 122 -26.75 7.19 -6.78
C LYS A 122 -26.74 6.33 -5.52
N GLU A 123 -25.60 5.74 -5.17
CA GLU A 123 -25.48 4.92 -3.96
C GLU A 123 -25.78 5.75 -2.69
N LYS A 124 -25.32 7.00 -2.64
CA LYS A 124 -25.64 7.91 -1.54
C LYS A 124 -27.15 8.17 -1.43
N GLN A 125 -27.86 8.37 -2.54
CA GLN A 125 -29.31 8.56 -2.54
C GLN A 125 -30.05 7.31 -2.04
N ILE A 126 -29.62 6.12 -2.47
CA ILE A 126 -30.20 4.83 -2.04
C ILE A 126 -30.01 4.67 -0.52
N GLU A 127 -28.81 4.94 -0.02
CA GLU A 127 -28.50 4.83 1.41
C GLU A 127 -29.29 5.84 2.26
N MET A 128 -29.44 7.08 1.79
CA MET A 128 -30.27 8.09 2.45
C MET A 128 -31.77 7.75 2.47
N GLY A 129 -32.23 6.89 1.56
CA GLY A 129 -33.61 6.41 1.50
C GLY A 129 -33.96 5.30 2.50
N ARG A 130 -33.00 4.83 3.31
CA ARG A 130 -33.23 3.74 4.28
C ARG A 130 -34.22 4.14 5.38
N ASP A 131 -35.14 3.23 5.70
CA ASP A 131 -36.20 3.45 6.68
C ASP A 131 -35.69 3.85 8.07
N ASP A 132 -34.52 3.32 8.47
CA ASP A 132 -33.89 3.58 9.77
C ASP A 132 -33.36 5.02 9.93
N LEU A 133 -33.27 5.79 8.84
CA LEU A 133 -32.87 7.20 8.85
C LEU A 133 -34.06 8.15 9.00
N LYS A 134 -35.31 7.68 8.77
CA LYS A 134 -36.52 8.54 8.79
C LYS A 134 -36.74 9.29 10.10
N ASN A 135 -36.24 8.74 11.22
CA ASN A 135 -36.41 9.31 12.55
C ASN A 135 -35.12 9.93 13.11
N LYS A 136 -34.05 10.03 12.31
CA LYS A 136 -32.76 10.59 12.72
C LYS A 136 -32.57 12.00 12.16
N PRO A 137 -31.91 12.92 12.89
CA PRO A 137 -31.55 14.23 12.37
C PRO A 137 -30.68 14.15 11.12
N GLU A 138 -30.78 15.12 10.22
CA GLU A 138 -30.02 15.15 8.95
C GLU A 138 -28.48 15.14 9.11
N ASN A 139 -27.94 15.38 10.31
CA ASN A 139 -26.50 15.39 10.57
C ASN A 139 -25.94 14.06 11.12
N ILE A 140 -26.77 13.03 11.26
CA ILE A 140 -26.42 11.69 11.79
C ILE A 140 -26.47 10.65 10.68
#